data_AF-A0A813ACM7-F1
#
_entry.id   AF-A0A813ACM7-F1
#
_cell.length_a   1.000
_cell.length_b   1.000
_cell.length_c   1.000
_cell.angle_alpha   90.00
_cell.angle_beta   90.00
_cell.angle_gamma   90.00
#
_symmetry.space_group_name_H-M   'P 1'
#
loop_
_entity.id
_entity.type
_entity.pdbx_description
1 polymer ?
#
loop_
_entity_poly.entity_id
_entity_poly.type
_entity_poly.pdbx_seq_one_letter_code
_entity_poly.pdbx_strand_id
1 'polypeptide(L)'
;MTIGSRPLKFVSTCKSALLSAERLRKNTWLQQFSEVQTTNQFRRELADRLDECTMATRRLVTPILHYRAVEAYLMQVVRQAQERGVPLPQFLEAPETQRMLFDFRNTIDAEGDKGADRIFQDWHQRGIKEDAAKQERRKIEGPKAVSSMKEVHDGLSFATKYRKDGVVEWERGNAEDALKAWRLGCEALERILVPDTHASEQKFFSEVRVALLKNRALAALKLHGWQEALEAAEDVLKMDDQDHKAWFRKACALEGLGRLREVERCLKMIDTIAVGRPDRDRLERETSAKREKVQALLSRDEASQQRMLKLGLKKGLFSEERAAAPVLKKAQQALAPDVLGQTPTLMNVDDATRKRLTHDGTEELLKELELVYSEPNFREQVRKLARDVNDQEEFVRYLNQVALPVQKPVLERWGFEATEVGVTEMRKAIQDHTVGDDAKLKRQAQATTRALYGEMYNAVRGKTDRERGAPTSASFVPDWVSSTWIADGSRALHELSC
;
A
#
# COMPACT_ATOMS: atom_id res chain seq x y z
N MET A 1 -39.58 -24.04 35.04
CA MET A 1 -38.14 -23.72 34.86
C MET A 1 -37.69 -24.32 33.54
N THR A 2 -37.79 -23.54 32.47
CA THR A 2 -37.51 -23.97 31.10
C THR A 2 -36.00 -23.87 30.85
N ILE A 3 -35.37 -25.01 30.58
CA ILE A 3 -33.96 -25.12 30.20
C ILE A 3 -33.82 -24.52 28.80
N GLY A 4 -33.21 -23.33 28.73
CA GLY A 4 -33.02 -22.56 27.51
C GLY A 4 -32.07 -23.26 26.53
N SER A 5 -32.61 -23.54 25.34
CA SER A 5 -31.93 -23.98 24.13
C SER A 5 -30.81 -23.00 23.73
N ARG A 6 -29.57 -23.50 23.67
CA ARG A 6 -28.44 -22.75 23.07
C ARG A 6 -28.68 -22.57 21.55
N PRO A 7 -28.47 -21.37 20.97
CA PRO A 7 -28.88 -21.09 19.61
C PRO A 7 -27.93 -21.70 18.57
N LEU A 8 -28.50 -22.54 17.69
CA LEU A 8 -27.89 -23.16 16.49
C LEU A 8 -27.14 -22.17 15.57
N LYS A 9 -27.42 -20.86 15.67
CA LYS A 9 -26.80 -19.80 14.86
C LYS A 9 -25.31 -19.60 15.17
N PHE A 10 -24.87 -19.77 16.42
CA PHE A 10 -23.46 -19.56 16.79
C PHE A 10 -22.55 -20.67 16.24
N VAL A 11 -23.04 -21.91 16.20
CA VAL A 11 -22.31 -23.07 15.67
C VAL A 11 -22.15 -22.99 14.15
N SER A 12 -23.15 -22.46 13.44
CA SER A 12 -23.12 -22.24 11.98
C SER A 12 -22.04 -21.24 11.57
N THR A 13 -21.97 -20.09 12.25
CA THR A 13 -21.01 -19.01 11.97
C THR A 13 -19.57 -19.41 12.29
N CYS A 14 -19.36 -20.16 13.37
CA CYS A 14 -18.03 -20.70 13.68
C CYS A 14 -17.58 -21.73 12.64
N LYS A 15 -18.50 -22.56 12.12
CA LYS A 15 -18.20 -23.57 11.10
C LYS A 15 -17.90 -22.93 9.74
N SER A 16 -18.59 -21.86 9.35
CA SER A 16 -18.31 -21.12 8.12
C SER A 16 -17.00 -20.34 8.18
N ALA A 17 -16.64 -19.78 9.34
CA ALA A 17 -15.35 -19.11 9.56
C ALA A 17 -14.16 -20.09 9.60
N LEU A 18 -14.34 -21.28 10.16
CA LEU A 18 -13.35 -22.37 10.09
C LEU A 18 -13.15 -22.83 8.64
N LEU A 19 -14.23 -23.04 7.90
CA LEU A 19 -14.18 -23.43 6.49
C LEU A 19 -13.55 -22.34 5.61
N SER A 20 -13.74 -21.06 5.90
CA SER A 20 -13.12 -19.96 5.15
C SER A 20 -11.63 -19.81 5.46
N ALA A 21 -11.22 -19.98 6.72
CA ALA A 21 -9.82 -20.01 7.13
C ALA A 21 -9.08 -21.23 6.56
N GLU A 22 -9.72 -22.40 6.55
CA GLU A 22 -9.22 -23.60 5.90
C GLU A 22 -9.10 -23.43 4.39
N ARG A 23 -10.08 -22.80 3.73
CA ARG A 23 -9.99 -22.48 2.30
C ARG A 23 -8.89 -21.46 2.00
N LEU A 24 -8.69 -20.45 2.84
CA LEU A 24 -7.62 -19.46 2.64
C LEU A 24 -6.24 -20.09 2.84
N ARG A 25 -6.06 -20.90 3.89
CA ARG A 25 -4.83 -21.69 4.09
C ARG A 25 -4.63 -22.67 2.94
N LYS A 26 -5.69 -23.35 2.51
CA LYS A 26 -5.65 -24.24 1.34
C LYS A 26 -5.29 -23.47 0.08
N ASN A 27 -5.77 -22.24 -0.12
CA ASN A 27 -5.46 -21.44 -1.31
C ASN A 27 -4.03 -20.87 -1.30
N THR A 28 -3.55 -20.37 -0.16
CA THR A 28 -2.15 -19.94 -0.01
C THR A 28 -1.22 -21.14 -0.11
N TRP A 29 -1.60 -22.27 0.49
CA TRP A 29 -0.88 -23.53 0.32
C TRP A 29 -0.96 -24.01 -1.12
N LEU A 30 -2.09 -23.91 -1.82
CA LEU A 30 -2.21 -24.27 -3.24
C LEU A 30 -1.41 -23.34 -4.14
N GLN A 31 -1.26 -22.06 -3.80
CA GLN A 31 -0.41 -21.10 -4.51
C GLN A 31 1.07 -21.40 -4.29
N GLN A 32 1.48 -21.55 -3.03
CA GLN A 32 2.85 -21.94 -2.69
C GLN A 32 3.16 -23.33 -3.23
N PHE A 33 2.20 -24.24 -3.17
CA PHE A 33 2.29 -25.58 -3.75
C PHE A 33 2.33 -25.49 -5.26
N SER A 34 1.52 -24.68 -5.94
CA SER A 34 1.59 -24.55 -7.40
C SER A 34 2.90 -23.91 -7.85
N GLU A 35 3.40 -22.89 -7.16
CA GLU A 35 4.70 -22.27 -7.42
C GLU A 35 5.85 -23.25 -7.15
N VAL A 36 5.75 -24.02 -6.07
CA VAL A 36 6.70 -25.09 -5.77
C VAL A 36 6.56 -26.24 -6.77
N GLN A 37 5.36 -26.56 -7.26
CA GLN A 37 5.13 -27.59 -8.28
C GLN A 37 5.67 -27.13 -9.64
N THR A 38 5.45 -25.89 -10.06
CA THR A 38 6.02 -25.35 -11.31
C THR A 38 7.53 -25.23 -11.21
N THR A 39 8.06 -24.77 -10.08
CA THR A 39 9.51 -24.74 -9.83
C THR A 39 10.09 -26.16 -9.78
N ASN A 40 9.40 -27.13 -9.16
CA ASN A 40 9.85 -28.52 -9.11
C ASN A 40 9.71 -29.23 -10.45
N GLN A 41 8.68 -28.92 -11.24
CA GLN A 41 8.50 -29.42 -12.60
C GLN A 41 9.59 -28.87 -13.50
N PHE A 42 9.90 -27.58 -13.38
CA PHE A 42 11.04 -26.97 -14.03
C PHE A 42 12.36 -27.62 -13.60
N ARG A 43 12.59 -27.86 -12.30
CA ARG A 43 13.77 -28.57 -11.80
C ARG A 43 13.90 -29.97 -12.38
N ARG A 44 12.79 -30.72 -12.54
CA ARG A 44 12.78 -32.05 -13.16
C ARG A 44 13.12 -31.96 -14.65
N GLU A 45 12.46 -31.08 -15.39
CA GLU A 45 12.71 -30.90 -16.82
C GLU A 45 14.14 -30.40 -17.10
N LEU A 46 14.66 -29.53 -16.22
CA LEU A 46 16.04 -29.07 -16.26
C LEU A 46 17.02 -30.19 -15.90
N ALA A 47 16.71 -31.05 -14.91
CA ALA A 47 17.56 -32.18 -14.56
C ALA A 47 17.66 -33.20 -15.71
N ASP A 48 16.52 -33.57 -16.32
CA ASP A 48 16.46 -34.48 -17.46
C ASP A 48 17.29 -33.94 -18.64
N ARG A 49 17.25 -32.63 -18.88
CA ARG A 49 18.01 -31.98 -19.97
C ARG A 49 19.47 -31.67 -19.61
N LEU A 50 19.80 -31.52 -18.32
CA LEU A 50 21.18 -31.38 -17.85
C LEU A 50 21.97 -32.68 -18.06
N ASP A 51 21.30 -33.84 -18.09
CA ASP A 51 21.96 -35.11 -18.38
C ASP A 51 22.44 -35.23 -19.83
N GLU A 52 21.83 -34.49 -20.75
CA GLU A 52 22.27 -34.34 -22.14
C GLU A 52 23.50 -33.42 -22.28
N CYS A 53 23.87 -32.66 -21.23
CA CYS A 53 25.01 -31.76 -21.24
C CYS A 53 26.32 -32.48 -20.86
N THR A 54 27.45 -31.90 -21.29
CA THR A 54 28.80 -32.32 -20.93
C THR A 54 29.01 -32.45 -19.41
N MET A 55 29.86 -33.39 -19.01
CA MET A 55 30.16 -33.64 -17.59
C MET A 55 30.74 -32.41 -16.87
N ALA A 56 31.44 -31.55 -17.60
CA ALA A 56 31.96 -30.29 -17.08
C ALA A 56 30.83 -29.34 -16.66
N THR A 57 29.83 -29.16 -17.53
CA THR A 57 28.65 -28.33 -17.26
C THR A 57 27.83 -28.86 -16.09
N ARG A 58 27.63 -30.18 -16.00
CA ARG A 58 26.96 -30.80 -14.85
C ARG A 58 27.70 -30.54 -13.54
N ARG A 59 29.02 -30.75 -13.51
CA ARG A 59 29.85 -30.46 -12.32
C ARG A 59 29.85 -28.99 -11.92
N LEU A 60 29.61 -28.09 -12.88
CA LEU A 60 29.50 -26.66 -12.63
C LEU A 60 28.17 -26.29 -11.97
N VAL A 61 27.07 -26.79 -12.52
CA VAL A 61 25.71 -26.36 -12.18
C VAL A 61 25.12 -27.12 -10.99
N THR A 62 25.33 -28.44 -10.90
CA THR A 62 24.67 -29.29 -9.88
C THR A 62 24.87 -28.81 -8.43
N PRO A 63 26.08 -28.37 -8.00
CA PRO A 63 26.29 -27.92 -6.62
C PRO A 63 25.53 -26.64 -6.27
N ILE A 64 25.34 -25.75 -7.25
CA ILE A 64 24.77 -24.40 -7.05
C ILE A 64 23.30 -24.30 -7.48
N LEU A 65 22.74 -25.37 -8.05
CA LEU A 65 21.38 -25.40 -8.61
C LEU A 65 20.29 -25.07 -7.58
N HIS A 66 20.52 -25.39 -6.31
CA HIS A 66 19.54 -25.17 -5.23
C HIS A 66 19.36 -23.70 -4.83
N TYR A 67 20.26 -22.82 -5.26
CA TYR A 67 20.17 -21.38 -4.99
C TYR A 67 19.19 -20.71 -5.95
N ARG A 68 18.23 -19.95 -5.40
CA ARG A 68 17.21 -19.20 -6.18
C ARG A 68 17.80 -18.32 -7.28
N ALA A 69 18.98 -17.75 -7.04
CA ALA A 69 19.73 -16.95 -8.02
C ALA A 69 20.04 -17.74 -9.30
N VAL A 70 20.54 -18.95 -9.14
CA VAL A 70 20.93 -19.83 -10.24
C VAL A 70 19.70 -20.36 -10.95
N GLU A 71 18.63 -20.70 -10.22
CA GLU A 71 17.36 -21.14 -10.80
C GLU A 71 16.70 -20.08 -11.67
N ALA A 72 16.65 -18.83 -11.20
CA ALA A 72 16.11 -17.71 -11.96
C ALA A 72 16.86 -17.50 -13.28
N TYR A 73 18.19 -17.62 -13.24
CA TYR A 73 19.01 -17.53 -14.44
C TYR A 73 18.78 -18.70 -15.41
N LEU A 74 18.77 -19.94 -14.91
CA LEU A 74 18.55 -21.12 -15.74
C LEU A 74 17.15 -21.13 -16.37
N MET A 75 16.11 -20.65 -15.66
CA MET A 75 14.78 -20.45 -16.25
C MET A 75 14.82 -19.51 -17.45
N GLN A 76 15.59 -18.42 -17.38
CA GLN A 76 15.76 -17.50 -18.48
C GLN A 76 16.50 -18.15 -19.66
N VAL A 77 17.55 -18.93 -19.40
CA VAL A 77 18.28 -19.66 -20.45
C VAL A 77 17.36 -20.66 -21.15
N VAL A 78 16.55 -21.41 -20.40
CA VAL A 78 15.56 -22.35 -20.96
C VAL A 78 14.54 -21.62 -21.83
N ARG A 79 14.01 -20.49 -21.36
CA ARG A 79 13.07 -19.69 -22.12
C ARG A 79 13.70 -19.15 -23.42
N GLN A 80 14.95 -18.70 -23.37
CA GLN A 80 15.67 -18.23 -24.56
C GLN A 80 15.92 -19.36 -25.56
N ALA A 81 16.24 -20.56 -25.09
CA ALA A 81 16.38 -21.74 -25.93
C ALA A 81 15.05 -22.09 -26.64
N GLN A 82 13.93 -22.05 -25.90
CA GLN A 82 12.58 -22.28 -26.43
C GLN A 82 12.16 -21.22 -27.46
N GLU A 83 12.37 -19.93 -27.16
CA GLU A 83 12.03 -18.82 -28.07
C GLU A 83 12.79 -18.88 -29.39
N ARG A 84 14.02 -19.41 -29.38
CA ARG A 84 14.84 -19.58 -30.59
C ARG A 84 14.71 -20.96 -31.25
N GLY A 85 13.97 -21.88 -30.64
CA GLY A 85 13.80 -23.25 -31.13
C GLY A 85 15.09 -24.08 -31.13
N VAL A 86 16.05 -23.76 -30.26
CA VAL A 86 17.37 -24.43 -30.19
C VAL A 86 17.41 -25.36 -28.97
N PRO A 87 18.06 -26.54 -29.04
CA PRO A 87 18.21 -27.43 -27.88
C PRO A 87 18.89 -26.74 -26.69
N LEU A 88 18.38 -27.01 -25.47
CA LEU A 88 18.92 -26.42 -24.23
C LEU A 88 20.43 -26.69 -24.02
N PRO A 89 20.97 -27.89 -24.29
CA PRO A 89 22.40 -28.16 -24.09
C PRO A 89 23.29 -27.20 -24.87
N GLN A 90 22.91 -26.84 -26.10
CA GLN A 90 23.65 -25.90 -26.92
C GLN A 90 23.71 -24.50 -26.32
N PHE A 91 22.64 -24.08 -25.64
CA PHE A 91 22.57 -22.78 -24.95
C PHE A 91 23.31 -22.79 -23.61
N LEU A 92 23.25 -23.90 -22.88
CA LEU A 92 23.98 -24.06 -21.62
C LEU A 92 25.47 -24.13 -21.85
N GLU A 93 25.93 -24.78 -22.92
CA GLU A 93 27.35 -24.91 -23.27
C GLU A 93 27.92 -23.70 -24.02
N ALA A 94 27.10 -22.70 -24.32
CA ALA A 94 27.57 -21.46 -24.91
C ALA A 94 28.61 -20.78 -23.99
N PRO A 95 29.70 -20.21 -24.55
CA PRO A 95 30.78 -19.61 -23.76
C PRO A 95 30.28 -18.53 -22.79
N GLU A 96 29.29 -17.74 -23.19
CA GLU A 96 28.72 -16.69 -22.35
C GLU A 96 27.96 -17.28 -21.15
N THR A 97 27.15 -18.31 -21.38
CA THR A 97 26.37 -18.99 -20.34
C THR A 97 27.28 -19.70 -19.34
N GLN A 98 28.31 -20.40 -19.84
CA GLN A 98 29.31 -21.07 -19.01
C GLN A 98 30.08 -20.08 -18.14
N ARG A 99 30.49 -18.93 -18.70
CA ARG A 99 31.20 -17.88 -17.94
C ARG A 99 30.34 -17.34 -16.81
N MET A 100 29.08 -17.04 -17.07
CA MET A 100 28.13 -16.56 -16.06
C MET A 100 27.90 -17.59 -14.94
N LEU A 101 27.71 -18.86 -15.29
CA LEU A 101 27.56 -19.94 -14.31
C LEU A 101 28.83 -20.15 -13.47
N PHE A 102 30.00 -19.95 -14.07
CA PHE A 102 31.28 -19.98 -13.37
C PHE A 102 31.45 -18.82 -12.39
N ASP A 103 31.07 -17.60 -12.80
CA ASP A 103 31.11 -16.43 -11.93
C ASP A 103 30.12 -16.57 -10.75
N PHE A 104 28.93 -17.13 -11.01
CA PHE A 104 27.96 -17.46 -9.96
C PHE A 104 28.55 -18.46 -8.97
N ARG A 105 29.15 -19.55 -9.47
CA ARG A 105 29.79 -20.55 -8.61
C ARG A 105 30.89 -19.94 -7.75
N ASN A 106 31.80 -19.16 -8.33
CA ASN A 106 32.90 -18.56 -7.58
C ASN A 106 32.39 -17.61 -6.49
N THR A 107 31.36 -16.82 -6.80
CA THR A 107 30.78 -15.88 -5.84
C THR A 107 30.06 -16.62 -4.71
N ILE A 108 29.32 -17.68 -5.02
CA ILE A 108 28.63 -18.52 -4.03
C ILE A 108 29.63 -19.31 -3.18
N ASP A 109 30.67 -19.87 -3.79
CA ASP A 109 31.72 -20.61 -3.08
C ASP A 109 32.53 -19.68 -2.15
N ALA A 110 32.66 -18.39 -2.48
CA ALA A 110 33.37 -17.40 -1.66
C ALA A 110 32.52 -16.75 -0.56
N GLU A 111 31.25 -16.39 -0.85
CA GLU A 111 30.41 -15.58 0.03
C GLU A 111 29.20 -16.35 0.62
N GLY A 112 28.96 -17.59 0.19
CA GLY A 112 27.83 -18.42 0.60
C GLY A 112 26.47 -17.82 0.22
N ASP A 113 25.49 -17.96 1.12
CA ASP A 113 24.11 -17.49 0.93
C ASP A 113 24.02 -15.99 0.63
N LYS A 114 24.90 -15.17 1.22
CA LYS A 114 24.93 -13.72 1.01
C LYS A 114 25.32 -13.36 -0.43
N GLY A 115 26.25 -14.12 -1.02
CA GLY A 115 26.64 -13.98 -2.41
C GLY A 115 25.50 -14.34 -3.36
N ALA A 116 24.80 -15.44 -3.06
CA ALA A 116 23.62 -15.85 -3.81
C ALA A 116 22.50 -14.79 -3.77
N ASP A 117 22.23 -14.20 -2.60
CA ASP A 117 21.23 -13.14 -2.45
C ASP A 117 21.60 -11.87 -3.24
N ARG A 118 22.88 -11.48 -3.23
CA ARG A 118 23.36 -10.33 -4.04
C ARG A 118 23.17 -10.58 -5.53
N ILE A 119 23.55 -11.77 -6.01
CA ILE A 119 23.34 -12.17 -7.41
C ILE A 119 21.86 -12.11 -7.76
N PHE A 120 20.99 -12.62 -6.88
CA PHE A 120 19.54 -12.61 -7.11
C PHE A 120 18.97 -11.19 -7.19
N GLN A 121 19.40 -10.29 -6.32
CA GLN A 121 18.98 -8.88 -6.32
C GLN A 121 19.45 -8.15 -7.60
N ASP A 122 20.71 -8.33 -7.98
CA ASP A 122 21.26 -7.74 -9.21
C ASP A 122 20.52 -8.27 -10.45
N TRP A 123 20.19 -9.56 -10.46
CA TRP A 123 19.42 -10.17 -11.54
C TRP A 123 18.01 -9.60 -11.64
N HIS A 124 17.33 -9.45 -10.51
CA HIS A 124 15.99 -8.89 -10.46
C HIS A 124 15.97 -7.43 -10.92
N GLN A 125 16.97 -6.64 -10.53
CA GLN A 125 17.11 -5.25 -10.99
C GLN A 125 17.40 -5.16 -12.49
N ARG A 126 18.15 -6.10 -13.06
CA ARG A 126 18.38 -6.18 -14.52
C ARG A 126 17.08 -6.44 -15.28
N GLY A 127 16.25 -7.38 -14.81
CA GLY A 127 14.94 -7.64 -15.43
C GLY A 127 14.04 -6.39 -15.44
N ILE A 128 13.96 -5.66 -14.33
CA ILE A 128 13.20 -4.40 -14.23
C ILE A 128 13.74 -3.34 -15.22
N LYS A 129 15.07 -3.21 -15.32
CA LYS A 129 15.71 -2.28 -16.26
C LYS A 129 15.49 -2.70 -17.72
N GLU A 130 15.46 -3.99 -18.01
CA GLU A 130 15.26 -4.52 -19.36
C GLU A 130 13.81 -4.34 -19.82
N ASP A 131 12.83 -4.52 -18.93
CA ASP A 131 11.42 -4.22 -19.21
C ASP A 131 11.20 -2.73 -19.40
N ALA A 132 11.81 -1.89 -18.56
CA ALA A 132 11.82 -0.44 -18.73
C ALA A 132 12.48 -0.03 -20.06
N ALA A 133 13.59 -0.68 -20.45
CA ALA A 133 14.27 -0.43 -21.71
C ALA A 133 13.48 -0.93 -22.93
N LYS A 134 12.73 -2.03 -22.83
CA LYS A 134 11.78 -2.47 -23.88
C LYS A 134 10.64 -1.47 -24.02
N GLN A 135 10.11 -0.97 -22.91
CA GLN A 135 9.13 0.12 -22.92
C GLN A 135 9.69 1.38 -23.57
N GLU A 136 10.94 1.73 -23.29
CA GLU A 136 11.58 2.91 -23.87
C GLU A 136 11.92 2.72 -25.35
N ARG A 137 12.39 1.53 -25.77
CA ARG A 137 12.59 1.18 -27.18
C ARG A 137 11.29 1.26 -27.98
N ARG A 138 10.17 0.83 -27.38
CA ARG A 138 8.83 1.01 -27.97
C ARG A 138 8.39 2.47 -28.12
N LYS A 139 8.96 3.39 -27.33
CA LYS A 139 8.75 4.84 -27.50
C LYS A 139 9.71 5.47 -28.51
N ILE A 140 10.91 4.90 -28.66
CA ILE A 140 11.97 5.37 -29.57
C ILE A 140 11.75 4.90 -31.00
N GLU A 141 11.11 3.74 -31.22
CA GLU A 141 10.54 3.39 -32.53
C GLU A 141 9.57 4.50 -32.93
N GLY A 142 9.97 5.34 -33.89
CA GLY A 142 9.24 6.51 -34.33
C GLY A 142 7.83 6.18 -34.85
N PRO A 143 7.03 7.20 -35.22
CA PRO A 143 5.66 6.98 -35.69
C PRO A 143 5.67 5.95 -36.82
N LYS A 144 4.95 4.84 -36.62
CA LYS A 144 4.77 3.78 -37.62
C LYS A 144 4.32 4.44 -38.93
N ALA A 145 4.85 3.95 -40.07
CA ALA A 145 4.39 4.45 -41.37
C ALA A 145 2.86 4.32 -41.44
N VAL A 146 2.20 5.38 -41.92
CA VAL A 146 0.74 5.40 -42.08
C VAL A 146 0.33 4.19 -42.93
N SER A 147 -0.53 3.34 -42.39
CA SER A 147 -0.96 2.12 -43.08
C SER A 147 -1.86 2.48 -44.26
N SER A 148 -1.77 1.71 -45.34
CA SER A 148 -2.71 1.82 -46.45
C SER A 148 -4.13 1.45 -45.98
N MET A 149 -5.16 1.99 -46.63
CA MET A 149 -6.55 1.68 -46.27
C MET A 149 -6.88 0.19 -46.36
N LYS A 150 -6.21 -0.54 -47.26
CA LYS A 150 -6.35 -2.00 -47.35
C LYS A 150 -5.80 -2.70 -46.11
N GLU A 151 -4.61 -2.31 -45.63
CA GLU A 151 -4.01 -2.85 -44.41
C GLU A 151 -4.83 -2.51 -43.17
N VAL A 152 -5.37 -1.30 -43.09
CA VAL A 152 -6.28 -0.89 -42.01
C VAL A 152 -7.53 -1.77 -42.01
N HIS A 153 -8.18 -1.96 -43.16
CA HIS A 153 -9.36 -2.81 -43.28
C HIS A 153 -9.06 -4.27 -42.93
N ASP A 154 -7.97 -4.82 -43.46
CA ASP A 154 -7.55 -6.20 -43.21
C ASP A 154 -7.24 -6.39 -41.72
N GLY A 155 -6.44 -5.51 -41.11
CA GLY A 155 -6.11 -5.55 -39.68
C GLY A 155 -7.33 -5.45 -38.77
N LEU A 156 -8.28 -4.55 -39.08
CA LEU A 156 -9.55 -4.43 -38.35
C LEU A 156 -10.43 -5.66 -38.50
N SER A 157 -10.46 -6.27 -39.69
CA SER A 157 -11.19 -7.52 -39.94
C SER A 157 -10.61 -8.68 -39.12
N PHE A 158 -9.28 -8.80 -39.06
CA PHE A 158 -8.57 -9.79 -38.25
C PHE A 158 -8.83 -9.58 -36.76
N ALA A 159 -8.71 -8.35 -36.27
CA ALA A 159 -8.99 -8.03 -34.87
C ALA A 159 -10.44 -8.35 -34.49
N THR A 160 -11.40 -8.06 -35.38
CA THR A 160 -12.81 -8.37 -35.17
C THR A 160 -13.08 -9.87 -35.16
N LYS A 161 -12.38 -10.64 -36.01
CA LYS A 161 -12.44 -12.10 -36.01
C LYS A 161 -11.95 -12.66 -34.68
N TYR A 162 -10.74 -12.31 -34.27
CA TYR A 162 -10.17 -12.78 -33.00
C TYR A 162 -10.96 -12.35 -31.77
N ARG A 163 -11.61 -11.18 -31.82
CA ARG A 163 -12.56 -10.75 -30.79
C ARG A 163 -13.71 -11.75 -30.63
N LYS A 164 -14.30 -12.21 -31.75
CA LYS A 164 -15.39 -13.20 -31.76
C LYS A 164 -14.89 -14.59 -31.36
N ASP A 165 -13.78 -15.04 -31.94
CA ASP A 165 -13.21 -16.36 -31.66
C ASP A 165 -12.89 -16.52 -30.17
N GLY A 166 -12.32 -15.48 -29.53
CA GLY A 166 -12.05 -15.53 -28.10
C GLY A 166 -13.32 -15.53 -27.24
N VAL A 167 -14.42 -14.92 -27.68
CA VAL A 167 -15.72 -15.02 -26.97
C VAL A 167 -16.28 -16.44 -27.05
N VAL A 168 -16.17 -17.08 -28.21
CA VAL A 168 -16.57 -18.49 -28.40
C VAL A 168 -15.79 -19.41 -27.47
N GLU A 169 -14.46 -19.28 -27.41
CA GLU A 169 -13.63 -20.09 -26.51
C GLU A 169 -13.90 -19.78 -25.03
N TRP A 170 -14.23 -18.53 -24.71
CA TRP A 170 -14.60 -18.14 -23.35
C TRP A 170 -15.90 -18.80 -22.89
N GLU A 171 -16.91 -18.85 -23.76
CA GLU A 171 -18.20 -19.52 -23.50
C GLU A 171 -18.04 -21.05 -23.37
N ARG A 172 -17.07 -21.63 -24.08
CA ARG A 172 -16.67 -23.04 -23.93
C ARG A 172 -15.95 -23.33 -22.62
N GLY A 173 -15.54 -22.30 -21.88
CA GLY A 173 -14.80 -22.40 -20.62
C GLY A 173 -13.28 -22.40 -20.78
N ASN A 174 -12.76 -22.36 -22.01
CA ASN A 174 -11.35 -22.39 -22.35
C ASN A 174 -10.73 -20.99 -22.20
N ALA A 175 -10.44 -20.58 -20.97
CA ALA A 175 -9.93 -19.24 -20.68
C ALA A 175 -8.55 -18.95 -21.31
N GLU A 176 -7.70 -19.98 -21.47
CA GLU A 176 -6.36 -19.84 -22.08
C GLU A 176 -6.44 -19.54 -23.57
N ASP A 177 -7.26 -20.28 -24.31
CA ASP A 177 -7.41 -20.08 -25.75
C ASP A 177 -8.17 -18.78 -26.06
N ALA A 178 -9.12 -18.41 -25.21
CA ALA A 178 -9.74 -17.09 -25.25
C ALA A 178 -8.70 -15.97 -25.07
N LEU A 179 -7.77 -16.11 -24.11
CA LEU A 179 -6.70 -15.14 -23.90
C LEU A 179 -5.75 -15.06 -25.11
N LYS A 180 -5.37 -16.20 -25.68
CA LYS A 180 -4.53 -16.26 -26.90
C LYS A 180 -5.20 -15.54 -28.06
N ALA A 181 -6.48 -15.80 -28.31
CA ALA A 181 -7.24 -15.13 -29.37
C ALA A 181 -7.26 -13.62 -29.16
N TRP A 182 -7.55 -13.14 -27.93
CA TRP A 182 -7.56 -11.69 -27.66
C TRP A 182 -6.18 -11.04 -27.73
N ARG A 183 -5.10 -11.74 -27.37
CA ARG A 183 -3.71 -11.28 -27.59
C ARG A 183 -3.41 -11.08 -29.08
N LEU A 184 -3.75 -12.07 -29.91
CA LEU A 184 -3.58 -11.98 -31.36
C LEU A 184 -4.40 -10.84 -31.97
N GLY A 185 -5.61 -10.61 -31.46
CA GLY A 185 -6.44 -9.46 -31.84
C GLY A 185 -5.79 -8.12 -31.49
N CYS A 186 -5.23 -7.97 -30.28
CA CYS A 186 -4.49 -6.77 -29.88
C CYS A 186 -3.26 -6.56 -30.76
N GLU A 187 -2.49 -7.61 -31.04
CA GLU A 187 -1.30 -7.54 -31.88
C GLU A 187 -1.62 -7.12 -33.32
N ALA A 188 -2.74 -7.60 -33.87
CA ALA A 188 -3.21 -7.18 -35.19
C ALA A 188 -3.50 -5.67 -35.23
N LEU A 189 -4.07 -5.11 -34.17
CA LEU A 189 -4.31 -3.67 -34.05
C LEU A 189 -3.03 -2.87 -33.80
N GLU A 190 -2.05 -3.44 -33.12
CA GLU A 190 -0.75 -2.79 -32.93
C GLU A 190 0.02 -2.64 -34.25
N ARG A 191 -0.23 -3.51 -35.24
CA ARG A 191 0.44 -3.45 -36.55
C ARG A 191 -0.10 -2.38 -37.49
N ILE A 192 -1.27 -1.81 -37.19
CA ILE A 192 -1.92 -0.80 -38.05
C ILE A 192 -1.82 0.58 -37.41
N LEU A 193 -1.57 1.60 -38.24
CA LEU A 193 -1.73 3.00 -37.89
C LEU A 193 -2.77 3.61 -38.83
N VAL A 194 -3.92 3.94 -38.27
CA VAL A 194 -5.02 4.54 -39.02
C VAL A 194 -4.71 6.03 -39.25
N PRO A 195 -4.81 6.52 -40.50
CA PRO A 195 -4.60 7.94 -40.79
C PRO A 195 -5.68 8.83 -40.13
N ASP A 196 -5.28 10.00 -39.64
CA ASP A 196 -6.18 10.97 -38.98
C ASP A 196 -7.31 11.50 -39.91
N THR A 197 -7.16 11.33 -41.23
CA THR A 197 -8.18 11.70 -42.23
C THR A 197 -9.44 10.82 -42.17
N HIS A 198 -9.35 9.63 -41.56
CA HIS A 198 -10.41 8.62 -41.56
C HIS A 198 -11.06 8.46 -40.18
N ALA A 199 -11.92 9.43 -39.82
CA ALA A 199 -12.56 9.47 -38.51
C ALA A 199 -13.45 8.24 -38.21
N SER A 200 -14.12 7.67 -39.23
CA SER A 200 -14.95 6.46 -39.07
C SER A 200 -14.13 5.24 -38.69
N GLU A 201 -13.02 5.01 -39.38
CA GLU A 201 -12.11 3.90 -39.17
C GLU A 201 -11.35 4.06 -37.85
N GLN A 202 -10.99 5.30 -37.49
CA GLN A 202 -10.39 5.61 -36.20
C GLN A 202 -11.33 5.29 -35.04
N LYS A 203 -12.62 5.65 -35.17
CA LYS A 203 -13.64 5.31 -34.19
C LYS A 203 -13.82 3.80 -34.08
N PHE A 204 -13.94 3.10 -35.21
CA PHE A 204 -14.08 1.65 -35.22
C PHE A 204 -12.84 0.93 -34.65
N PHE A 205 -11.64 1.41 -34.97
CA PHE A 205 -10.38 0.94 -34.39
C PHE A 205 -10.39 1.06 -32.87
N SER A 206 -10.77 2.24 -32.36
CA SER A 206 -10.86 2.51 -30.94
C SER A 206 -11.85 1.55 -30.24
N GLU A 207 -13.05 1.37 -30.80
CA GLU A 207 -14.08 0.49 -30.27
C GLU A 207 -13.62 -0.97 -30.20
N VAL A 208 -13.03 -1.49 -31.28
CA VAL A 208 -12.51 -2.86 -31.34
C VAL A 208 -11.35 -3.04 -30.35
N ARG A 209 -10.44 -2.06 -30.25
CA ARG A 209 -9.31 -2.08 -29.32
C ARG A 209 -9.78 -2.14 -27.87
N VAL A 210 -10.70 -1.26 -27.49
CA VAL A 210 -11.28 -1.20 -26.15
C VAL A 210 -11.95 -2.54 -25.79
N ALA A 211 -12.73 -3.13 -26.70
CA ALA A 211 -13.39 -4.41 -26.47
C ALA A 211 -12.39 -5.57 -26.26
N LEU A 212 -11.34 -5.65 -27.10
CA LEU A 212 -10.29 -6.66 -26.99
C LEU A 212 -9.52 -6.53 -25.67
N LEU A 213 -9.10 -5.32 -25.30
CA LEU A 213 -8.37 -5.09 -24.05
C LEU A 213 -9.21 -5.41 -22.82
N LYS A 214 -10.50 -5.04 -22.82
CA LYS A 214 -11.44 -5.40 -21.74
C LYS A 214 -11.54 -6.91 -21.55
N ASN A 215 -11.65 -7.66 -22.64
CA ASN A 215 -11.74 -9.12 -22.59
C ASN A 215 -10.40 -9.75 -22.19
N ARG A 216 -9.29 -9.27 -22.74
CA ARG A 216 -7.92 -9.68 -22.38
C ARG A 216 -7.67 -9.51 -20.88
N ALA A 217 -8.00 -8.34 -20.32
CA ALA A 217 -7.88 -8.08 -18.88
C ALA A 217 -8.70 -9.07 -18.05
N LEU A 218 -9.94 -9.37 -18.48
CA LEU A 218 -10.80 -10.34 -17.79
C LEU A 218 -10.23 -11.76 -17.81
N ALA A 219 -9.76 -12.26 -18.97
CA ALA A 219 -9.14 -13.58 -19.05
C ALA A 219 -7.83 -13.66 -18.27
N ALA A 220 -6.99 -12.63 -18.36
CA ALA A 220 -5.73 -12.58 -17.62
C ALA A 220 -5.97 -12.63 -16.11
N LEU A 221 -7.00 -11.95 -15.58
CA LEU A 221 -7.40 -12.07 -14.17
C LEU A 221 -7.83 -13.49 -13.80
N LYS A 222 -8.60 -14.17 -14.68
CA LYS A 222 -9.06 -15.55 -14.45
C LYS A 222 -7.90 -16.55 -14.44
N LEU A 223 -6.85 -16.29 -15.21
CA LEU A 223 -5.64 -17.10 -15.31
C LEU A 223 -4.51 -16.64 -14.37
N HIS A 224 -4.79 -15.71 -13.46
CA HIS A 224 -3.79 -15.15 -12.52
C HIS A 224 -2.60 -14.45 -13.19
N GLY A 225 -2.73 -14.03 -14.45
CA GLY A 225 -1.78 -13.18 -15.16
C GLY A 225 -1.92 -11.71 -14.74
N TRP A 226 -1.58 -11.39 -13.49
CA TRP A 226 -1.90 -10.10 -12.88
C TRP A 226 -1.26 -8.90 -13.59
N GLN A 227 0.00 -9.04 -14.05
CA GLN A 227 0.71 -7.96 -14.73
C GLN A 227 0.07 -7.62 -16.08
N GLU A 228 -0.28 -8.63 -16.87
CA GLU A 228 -0.96 -8.42 -18.15
C GLU A 228 -2.37 -7.85 -17.96
N ALA A 229 -3.09 -8.30 -16.93
CA ALA A 229 -4.39 -7.73 -16.58
C ALA A 229 -4.28 -6.25 -16.21
N LEU A 230 -3.23 -5.86 -15.48
CA LEU A 230 -2.95 -4.48 -15.11
C LEU A 230 -2.68 -3.62 -16.34
N GLU A 231 -1.77 -4.06 -17.22
CA GLU A 231 -1.43 -3.35 -18.46
C GLU A 231 -2.65 -3.15 -19.36
N ALA A 232 -3.42 -4.22 -19.59
CA ALA A 232 -4.63 -4.16 -20.43
C ALA A 232 -5.70 -3.23 -19.82
N ALA A 233 -5.85 -3.21 -18.49
CA ALA A 233 -6.78 -2.29 -17.84
C ALA A 233 -6.31 -0.82 -17.92
N GLU A 234 -5.01 -0.56 -17.77
CA GLU A 234 -4.45 0.78 -17.93
C GLU A 234 -4.57 1.30 -19.36
N ASP A 235 -4.37 0.45 -20.35
CA ASP A 235 -4.54 0.84 -21.76
C ASP A 235 -5.99 1.19 -22.11
N VAL A 236 -6.97 0.52 -21.49
CA VAL A 236 -8.39 0.92 -21.61
C VAL A 236 -8.60 2.30 -20.96
N LEU A 237 -8.05 2.54 -19.77
CA LEU A 237 -8.21 3.79 -19.05
C LEU A 237 -7.55 4.99 -19.74
N LYS A 238 -6.52 4.78 -20.56
CA LYS A 238 -5.95 5.83 -21.43
C LYS A 238 -6.92 6.28 -22.53
N MET A 239 -7.89 5.43 -22.89
CA MET A 239 -8.89 5.69 -23.93
C MET A 239 -10.21 6.19 -23.34
N ASP A 240 -10.63 5.57 -22.24
CA ASP A 240 -11.87 5.87 -21.52
C ASP A 240 -11.59 5.81 -20.01
N ASP A 241 -11.37 6.97 -19.41
CA ASP A 241 -11.08 7.12 -17.98
C ASP A 241 -12.33 6.94 -17.10
N GLN A 242 -13.52 6.95 -17.70
CA GLN A 242 -14.82 6.77 -17.03
C GLN A 242 -15.28 5.30 -17.01
N ASP A 243 -14.48 4.35 -17.48
CA ASP A 243 -14.83 2.93 -17.43
C ASP A 243 -14.59 2.31 -16.04
N HIS A 244 -15.65 2.24 -15.24
CA HIS A 244 -15.64 1.58 -13.93
C HIS A 244 -15.19 0.12 -14.00
N LYS A 245 -15.45 -0.62 -15.09
CA LYS A 245 -15.01 -2.02 -15.22
C LYS A 245 -13.51 -2.12 -15.39
N ALA A 246 -12.89 -1.19 -16.11
CA ALA A 246 -11.45 -1.11 -16.26
C ALA A 246 -10.78 -0.77 -14.92
N TRP A 247 -11.32 0.21 -14.18
CA TRP A 247 -10.87 0.53 -12.82
C TRP A 247 -11.00 -0.67 -11.86
N PHE A 248 -12.10 -1.42 -11.93
CA PHE A 248 -12.30 -2.58 -11.08
C PHE A 248 -11.35 -3.73 -11.42
N ARG A 249 -11.11 -3.98 -12.71
CA ARG A 249 -10.11 -4.97 -13.17
C ARG A 249 -8.69 -4.57 -12.76
N LYS A 250 -8.34 -3.28 -12.86
CA LYS A 250 -7.08 -2.73 -12.35
C LYS A 250 -6.92 -2.96 -10.84
N ALA A 251 -7.97 -2.70 -10.06
CA ALA A 251 -7.99 -2.97 -8.62
C ALA A 251 -7.74 -4.46 -8.31
N CYS A 252 -8.35 -5.38 -9.07
CA CYS A 252 -8.15 -6.82 -8.89
C CYS A 252 -6.73 -7.28 -9.30
N ALA A 253 -6.16 -6.70 -10.35
CA ALA A 253 -4.79 -6.97 -10.75
C ALA A 253 -3.77 -6.49 -9.70
N LEU A 254 -3.96 -5.28 -9.16
CA LEU A 254 -3.13 -4.72 -8.09
C LEU A 254 -3.21 -5.52 -6.80
N GLU A 255 -4.41 -6.02 -6.45
CA GLU A 255 -4.61 -6.95 -5.34
C GLU A 255 -3.79 -8.24 -5.54
N GLY A 256 -3.85 -8.83 -6.73
CA GLY A 256 -3.08 -10.03 -7.08
C GLY A 256 -1.56 -9.82 -7.07
N LEU A 257 -1.09 -8.61 -7.37
CA LEU A 257 0.33 -8.22 -7.29
C LEU A 257 0.78 -7.82 -5.87
N GLY A 258 -0.11 -7.80 -4.88
CA GLY A 258 0.21 -7.35 -3.52
C GLY A 258 0.38 -5.83 -3.38
N ARG A 259 0.06 -5.04 -4.42
CA ARG A 259 0.12 -3.56 -4.41
C ARG A 259 -1.13 -2.96 -3.77
N LEU A 260 -1.43 -3.38 -2.54
CA LEU A 260 -2.69 -3.12 -1.83
C LEU A 260 -2.96 -1.62 -1.61
N ARG A 261 -1.93 -0.82 -1.37
CA ARG A 261 -2.05 0.64 -1.14
C ARG A 261 -2.62 1.39 -2.35
N GLU A 262 -2.46 0.84 -3.55
CA GLU A 262 -2.91 1.48 -4.79
C GLU A 262 -4.35 1.12 -5.15
N VAL A 263 -4.88 0.04 -4.57
CA VAL A 263 -6.24 -0.44 -4.80
C VAL A 263 -7.26 0.61 -4.34
N GLU A 264 -7.05 1.23 -3.18
CA GLU A 264 -7.98 2.25 -2.65
C GLU A 264 -8.16 3.44 -3.59
N ARG A 265 -7.09 3.84 -4.31
CA ARG A 265 -7.19 4.91 -5.31
C ARG A 265 -8.11 4.50 -6.46
N CYS A 266 -8.02 3.25 -6.91
CA CYS A 266 -8.89 2.72 -7.96
C CYS A 266 -10.36 2.66 -7.50
N LEU A 267 -10.61 2.25 -6.25
CA LEU A 267 -11.97 2.17 -5.70
C LEU A 267 -12.60 3.56 -5.53
N LYS A 268 -11.84 4.56 -5.10
CA LYS A 268 -12.30 5.95 -5.05
C LYS A 268 -12.71 6.47 -6.43
N MET A 269 -11.94 6.16 -7.47
CA MET A 269 -12.32 6.54 -8.84
C MET A 269 -13.64 5.89 -9.27
N ILE A 270 -13.87 4.61 -8.93
CA ILE A 270 -15.15 3.93 -9.22
C ILE A 270 -16.31 4.65 -8.51
N ASP A 271 -16.13 5.01 -7.23
CA ASP A 271 -17.18 5.71 -6.47
C ASP A 271 -17.51 7.08 -7.11
N THR A 272 -16.51 7.82 -7.60
CA THR A 272 -16.75 9.09 -8.32
C THR A 272 -17.53 8.90 -9.62
N ILE A 273 -17.26 7.81 -10.35
CA ILE A 273 -17.96 7.47 -11.61
C ILE A 273 -19.39 6.98 -11.33
N ALA A 274 -19.65 6.42 -10.15
CA ALA A 274 -20.93 5.81 -9.79
C ALA A 274 -22.03 6.83 -9.38
N VAL A 275 -21.68 8.07 -9.03
CA VAL A 275 -22.62 9.06 -8.43
C VAL A 275 -23.89 9.30 -9.24
N GLY A 276 -23.83 9.18 -10.58
CA GLY A 276 -24.97 9.40 -11.49
C GLY A 276 -25.52 8.15 -12.17
N ARG A 277 -25.13 6.94 -11.75
CA ARG A 277 -25.50 5.70 -12.46
C ARG A 277 -26.64 4.93 -11.78
N PRO A 278 -27.53 4.26 -12.55
CA PRO A 278 -28.60 3.45 -12.00
C PRO A 278 -28.10 2.17 -11.30
N ASP A 279 -26.89 1.69 -11.61
CA ASP A 279 -26.24 0.53 -11.00
C ASP A 279 -25.33 0.88 -9.81
N ARG A 280 -25.44 2.11 -9.28
CA ARG A 280 -24.64 2.61 -8.16
C ARG A 280 -24.63 1.67 -6.95
N ASP A 281 -25.78 1.20 -6.49
CA ASP A 281 -25.87 0.31 -5.31
C ASP A 281 -25.12 -1.01 -5.51
N ARG A 282 -25.04 -1.49 -6.76
CA ARG A 282 -24.27 -2.69 -7.10
C ARG A 282 -22.78 -2.39 -7.05
N LEU A 283 -22.36 -1.25 -7.63
CA LEU A 283 -20.96 -0.83 -7.62
C LEU A 283 -20.46 -0.56 -6.21
N GLU A 284 -21.25 0.10 -5.36
CA GLU A 284 -20.92 0.36 -3.95
C GLU A 284 -20.75 -0.95 -3.16
N ARG A 285 -21.57 -1.97 -3.43
CA ARG A 285 -21.40 -3.30 -2.83
C ARG A 285 -20.11 -3.98 -3.29
N GLU A 286 -19.80 -3.91 -4.59
CA GLU A 286 -18.57 -4.48 -5.16
C GLU A 286 -17.31 -3.75 -4.64
N THR A 287 -17.32 -2.41 -4.53
CA THR A 287 -16.20 -1.61 -4.01
C THR A 287 -16.04 -1.81 -2.50
N SER A 288 -17.12 -1.84 -1.72
CA SER A 288 -17.07 -2.09 -0.27
C SER A 288 -16.53 -3.48 0.06
N ALA A 289 -17.03 -4.52 -0.61
CA ALA A 289 -16.51 -5.88 -0.44
C ALA A 289 -15.02 -5.98 -0.80
N LYS A 290 -14.57 -5.22 -1.80
CA LYS A 290 -13.16 -5.14 -2.15
C LYS A 290 -12.33 -4.41 -1.09
N ARG A 291 -12.82 -3.27 -0.56
CA ARG A 291 -12.17 -2.53 0.54
C ARG A 291 -11.96 -3.40 1.77
N GLU A 292 -13.02 -4.10 2.20
CA GLU A 292 -12.95 -5.00 3.35
C GLU A 292 -11.89 -6.08 3.16
N LYS A 293 -11.84 -6.69 1.97
CA LYS A 293 -10.82 -7.69 1.65
C LYS A 293 -9.40 -7.12 1.68
N VAL A 294 -9.19 -5.95 1.10
CA VAL A 294 -7.87 -5.28 1.07
C VAL A 294 -7.43 -4.86 2.47
N GLN A 295 -8.33 -4.32 3.28
CA GLN A 295 -8.06 -3.94 4.67
C GLN A 295 -7.71 -5.16 5.54
N ALA A 296 -8.39 -6.29 5.34
CA ALA A 296 -8.06 -7.55 6.00
C ALA A 296 -6.67 -8.07 5.60
N LEU A 297 -6.26 -7.91 4.34
CA LEU A 297 -4.92 -8.28 3.89
C LEU A 297 -3.84 -7.35 4.48
N LEU A 298 -4.06 -6.03 4.48
CA LEU A 298 -3.13 -5.06 5.06
C LEU A 298 -2.93 -5.28 6.56
N SER A 299 -4.00 -5.43 7.33
CA SER A 299 -3.91 -5.69 8.78
C SER A 299 -3.22 -7.01 9.10
N ARG A 300 -3.42 -8.06 8.28
CA ARG A 300 -2.70 -9.32 8.41
C ARG A 300 -1.20 -9.14 8.14
N ASP A 301 -0.85 -8.40 7.10
CA ASP A 301 0.55 -8.14 6.74
C ASP A 301 1.23 -7.31 7.84
N GLU A 302 0.58 -6.27 8.35
CA GLU A 302 1.06 -5.48 9.51
C GLU A 302 1.25 -6.35 10.75
N ALA A 303 0.29 -7.21 11.08
CA ALA A 303 0.40 -8.12 12.21
C ALA A 303 1.55 -9.13 12.03
N SER A 304 1.79 -9.60 10.80
CA SER A 304 2.91 -10.48 10.48
C SER A 304 4.26 -9.77 10.64
N GLN A 305 4.37 -8.54 10.14
CA GLN A 305 5.56 -7.70 10.26
C GLN A 305 5.87 -7.39 11.73
N GLN A 306 4.85 -7.03 12.52
CA GLN A 306 5.01 -6.80 13.96
C GLN A 306 5.49 -8.05 14.71
N ARG A 307 5.00 -9.25 14.36
CA ARG A 307 5.46 -10.51 14.96
C ARG A 307 6.91 -10.81 14.58
N MET A 308 7.28 -10.65 13.31
CA MET A 308 8.66 -10.84 12.85
C MET A 308 9.61 -9.85 13.52
N LEU A 309 9.22 -8.58 13.63
CA LEU A 309 10.00 -7.55 14.32
C LEU A 309 10.20 -7.90 15.80
N LYS A 310 9.13 -8.29 16.51
CA LYS A 310 9.21 -8.74 17.92
C LYS A 310 10.11 -9.96 18.09
N LEU A 311 10.11 -10.90 17.13
CA LEU A 311 10.98 -12.07 17.16
C LEU A 311 12.45 -11.73 16.86
N GLY A 312 12.71 -10.85 15.89
CA GLY A 312 14.05 -10.35 15.57
C GLY A 312 14.70 -9.59 16.73
N LEU A 313 13.90 -8.77 17.43
CA LEU A 313 14.32 -8.10 18.67
C LEU A 313 14.66 -9.12 19.77
N LYS A 314 13.86 -10.17 19.94
CA LYS A 314 14.12 -11.24 20.92
C LYS A 314 15.36 -12.08 20.59
N LYS A 315 15.68 -12.25 19.30
CA LYS A 315 16.81 -13.07 18.83
C LYS A 315 18.13 -12.29 18.72
N GLY A 316 18.17 -11.01 19.10
CA GLY A 316 19.39 -10.20 18.97
C GLY A 316 19.83 -9.98 17.52
N LEU A 317 18.93 -10.08 16.54
CA LEU A 317 19.28 -9.90 15.12
C LEU A 317 19.76 -8.46 14.79
N PHE A 318 19.57 -7.52 15.72
CA PHE A 318 20.05 -6.14 15.67
C PHE A 318 21.16 -5.86 16.69
N SER A 319 21.78 -6.90 17.27
CA SER A 319 22.85 -6.77 18.27
C SER A 319 24.23 -7.14 17.72
N GLU A 320 24.56 -6.69 16.51
CA GLU A 320 25.98 -6.52 16.17
C GLU A 320 26.46 -5.19 16.74
N GLU A 321 27.62 -5.23 17.40
CA GLU A 321 28.24 -4.16 18.17
C GLU A 321 28.43 -2.88 17.34
N ARG A 322 27.55 -1.90 17.55
CA ARG A 322 27.98 -0.49 17.48
C ARG A 322 28.72 -0.20 18.78
N ALA A 323 29.99 0.19 18.65
CA ALA A 323 30.85 0.59 19.76
C ALA A 323 30.10 1.48 20.77
N ALA A 324 30.21 1.09 22.04
CA ALA A 324 29.39 1.53 23.14
C ALA A 324 29.46 3.04 23.42
N ALA A 325 28.30 3.63 23.72
CA ALA A 325 28.15 4.82 24.54
C ALA A 325 27.46 4.42 25.87
N PRO A 326 27.79 5.08 27.00
CA PRO A 326 27.62 4.51 28.33
C PRO A 326 26.17 4.36 28.79
N VAL A 327 25.99 3.29 29.57
CA VAL A 327 24.75 2.70 30.08
C VAL A 327 24.04 3.60 31.10
N LEU A 328 22.71 3.77 30.94
CA LEU A 328 21.80 4.05 32.06
C LEU A 328 20.81 2.87 32.21
N LYS A 329 20.81 2.28 33.41
CA LYS A 329 20.01 1.11 33.80
C LYS A 329 18.51 1.42 33.69
N LYS A 330 17.78 0.67 32.85
CA LYS A 330 16.31 0.61 32.86
C LYS A 330 15.84 -0.57 33.72
N ALA A 331 15.00 -0.27 34.71
CA ALA A 331 14.18 -1.27 35.38
C ALA A 331 13.07 -1.76 34.43
N GLN A 332 12.85 -3.07 34.45
CA GLN A 332 11.88 -3.79 33.63
C GLN A 332 10.45 -3.50 34.08
N GLN A 333 9.49 -3.38 33.14
CA GLN A 333 8.10 -3.76 33.39
C GLN A 333 7.40 -4.21 32.10
N ALA A 334 6.54 -5.21 32.27
CA ALA A 334 6.07 -6.16 31.26
C ALA A 334 4.92 -5.64 30.38
N LEU A 335 4.82 -6.18 29.16
CA LEU A 335 3.67 -6.03 28.27
C LEU A 335 2.51 -6.94 28.67
N ALA A 336 1.29 -6.41 28.58
CA ALA A 336 0.04 -7.15 28.41
C ALA A 336 -0.77 -6.53 27.22
N PRO A 337 -1.76 -7.23 26.64
CA PRO A 337 -2.09 -7.17 25.21
C PRO A 337 -3.26 -6.24 24.82
N ASP A 338 -3.31 -5.92 23.51
CA ASP A 338 -4.45 -5.54 22.64
C ASP A 338 -5.75 -5.06 23.31
N VAL A 339 -6.14 -3.79 23.07
CA VAL A 339 -7.54 -3.35 23.00
C VAL A 339 -7.66 -2.16 22.01
N LEU A 340 -8.15 -2.44 20.79
CA LEU A 340 -8.83 -1.44 19.97
C LEU A 340 -10.32 -1.48 20.34
N GLY A 341 -10.81 -0.36 20.87
CA GLY A 341 -12.23 -0.16 21.12
C GLY A 341 -12.52 0.46 22.47
N GLN A 342 -12.30 1.77 22.60
CA GLN A 342 -12.97 2.57 23.62
C GLN A 342 -13.43 3.89 23.00
N THR A 343 -14.73 4.16 23.18
CA THR A 343 -15.34 5.49 23.15
C THR A 343 -14.58 6.43 24.10
N PRO A 344 -14.59 7.76 23.86
CA PRO A 344 -13.80 8.70 24.63
C PRO A 344 -14.32 8.72 26.08
N THR A 345 -13.60 8.04 26.96
CA THR A 345 -13.73 8.19 28.40
C THR A 345 -13.03 9.48 28.78
N LEU A 346 -13.71 10.34 29.56
CA LEU A 346 -13.15 11.57 30.09
C LEU A 346 -11.80 11.28 30.77
N MET A 347 -10.70 11.75 30.18
CA MET A 347 -9.36 11.55 30.72
C MET A 347 -9.12 12.52 31.87
N ASN A 348 -9.33 12.05 33.09
CA ASN A 348 -9.16 12.84 34.31
C ASN A 348 -7.68 12.79 34.74
N VAL A 349 -6.91 13.82 34.41
CA VAL A 349 -5.54 14.02 34.93
C VAL A 349 -5.65 14.50 36.38
N ASP A 350 -5.17 13.69 37.32
CA ASP A 350 -5.23 13.94 38.77
C ASP A 350 -4.37 15.17 39.15
N ASP A 351 -5.02 16.20 39.66
CA ASP A 351 -4.42 17.54 39.86
C ASP A 351 -3.38 17.55 40.98
N ALA A 352 -3.44 16.56 41.88
CA ALA A 352 -2.54 16.40 43.01
C ALA A 352 -1.18 15.79 42.64
N THR A 353 -1.09 15.02 41.54
CA THR A 353 0.13 14.30 41.14
C THR A 353 0.78 14.83 39.87
N ARG A 354 0.20 15.86 39.23
CA ARG A 354 0.69 16.42 37.97
C ARG A 354 2.05 17.13 38.12
N LYS A 355 2.92 16.97 37.13
CA LYS A 355 4.22 17.66 37.09
C LYS A 355 4.02 19.16 36.89
N ARG A 356 4.62 19.96 37.77
CA ARG A 356 4.60 21.44 37.69
C ARG A 356 5.92 21.92 37.10
N LEU A 357 5.83 22.85 36.14
CA LEU A 357 6.99 23.54 35.58
C LEU A 357 7.30 24.80 36.40
N THR A 358 8.53 25.28 36.34
CA THR A 358 8.91 26.63 36.78
C THR A 358 8.54 27.66 35.70
N HIS A 359 8.41 28.95 36.06
CA HIS A 359 8.15 30.03 35.09
C HIS A 359 9.17 30.03 33.93
N ASP A 360 10.46 29.99 34.26
CA ASP A 360 11.54 30.00 33.25
C ASP A 360 11.54 28.72 32.38
N GLY A 361 11.28 27.57 33.00
CA GLY A 361 11.08 26.31 32.29
C GLY A 361 9.87 26.32 31.34
N THR A 362 8.81 27.08 31.66
CA THR A 362 7.68 27.27 30.75
C THR A 362 8.06 28.15 29.56
N GLU A 363 8.88 29.18 29.78
CA GLU A 363 9.40 30.02 28.69
C GLU A 363 10.26 29.20 27.72
N GLU A 364 11.16 28.34 28.22
CA GLU A 364 12.02 27.49 27.40
C GLU A 364 11.25 26.40 26.65
N LEU A 365 10.32 25.72 27.32
CA LEU A 365 9.46 24.72 26.71
C LEU A 365 8.65 25.31 25.53
N LEU A 366 8.13 26.52 25.68
CA LEU A 366 7.40 27.20 24.61
C LEU A 366 8.30 27.54 23.41
N LYS A 367 9.58 27.88 23.62
CA LYS A 367 10.55 28.10 22.52
C LYS A 367 10.86 26.80 21.77
N GLU A 368 11.06 25.71 22.52
CA GLU A 368 11.33 24.40 21.91
C GLU A 368 10.12 23.91 21.09
N LEU A 369 8.90 24.04 21.63
CA LEU A 369 7.68 23.70 20.91
C LEU A 369 7.47 24.57 19.66
N GLU A 370 7.75 25.87 19.75
CA GLU A 370 7.64 26.78 18.60
C GLU A 370 8.63 26.43 17.48
N LEU A 371 9.86 26.07 17.83
CA LEU A 371 10.88 25.61 16.87
C LEU A 371 10.42 24.34 16.16
N VAL A 372 9.93 23.39 16.93
CA VAL A 372 9.48 22.07 16.48
C VAL A 372 8.21 22.17 15.60
N TYR A 373 7.26 23.05 15.93
CA TYR A 373 6.10 23.34 15.05
C TYR A 373 6.45 24.23 13.85
N SER A 374 7.63 24.82 13.83
CA SER A 374 8.10 25.63 12.69
C SER A 374 8.81 24.81 11.62
N GLU A 375 9.00 23.51 11.82
CA GLU A 375 9.59 22.62 10.83
C GLU A 375 8.80 22.60 9.50
N PRO A 376 9.46 22.65 8.33
CA PRO A 376 8.80 22.71 7.02
C PRO A 376 7.85 21.54 6.78
N ASN A 377 8.27 20.33 7.17
CA ASN A 377 7.49 19.10 6.98
C ASN A 377 6.19 19.12 7.79
N PHE A 378 6.26 19.56 9.05
CA PHE A 378 5.09 19.67 9.92
C PHE A 378 4.12 20.74 9.39
N ARG A 379 4.63 21.91 8.98
CA ARG A 379 3.80 22.98 8.41
C ARG A 379 3.08 22.58 7.13
N GLU A 380 3.73 21.79 6.27
CA GLU A 380 3.09 21.29 5.06
C GLU A 380 1.99 20.27 5.36
N GLN A 381 2.20 19.40 6.36
CA GLN A 381 1.18 18.46 6.83
C GLN A 381 -0.04 19.18 7.43
N VAL A 382 0.18 20.21 8.25
CA VAL A 382 -0.92 21.02 8.84
C VAL A 382 -1.67 21.80 7.76
N ARG A 383 -0.96 22.38 6.77
CA ARG A 383 -1.59 23.08 5.64
C ARG A 383 -2.45 22.14 4.79
N LYS A 384 -1.97 20.92 4.55
CA LYS A 384 -2.73 19.91 3.83
C LYS A 384 -3.97 19.49 4.62
N LEU A 385 -3.81 19.23 5.93
CA LEU A 385 -4.91 18.87 6.81
C LEU A 385 -6.00 19.96 6.85
N ALA A 386 -5.60 21.23 6.85
CA ALA A 386 -6.51 22.37 6.84
C ALA A 386 -7.33 22.50 5.53
N ARG A 387 -6.80 21.97 4.42
CA ARG A 387 -7.52 21.95 3.12
C ARG A 387 -8.43 20.75 2.98
N ASP A 388 -8.04 19.63 3.59
CA ASP A 388 -8.72 18.35 3.43
C ASP A 388 -9.90 18.17 4.42
N VAL A 389 -9.94 18.94 5.52
CA VAL A 389 -10.94 18.81 6.58
C VAL A 389 -11.73 20.10 6.75
N ASN A 390 -13.05 20.05 6.49
CA ASN A 390 -13.96 21.19 6.62
C ASN A 390 -14.52 21.38 8.03
N ASP A 391 -14.55 20.32 8.84
CA ASP A 391 -15.03 20.36 10.22
C ASP A 391 -13.90 20.66 11.22
N GLN A 392 -14.11 21.62 12.10
CA GLN A 392 -13.11 22.08 13.05
C GLN A 392 -12.79 21.02 14.12
N GLU A 393 -13.77 20.25 14.56
CA GLU A 393 -13.56 19.21 15.59
C GLU A 393 -12.74 18.05 15.03
N GLU A 394 -13.04 17.66 13.79
CA GLU A 394 -12.30 16.64 13.06
C GLU A 394 -10.87 17.11 12.74
N PHE A 395 -10.69 18.39 12.39
CA PHE A 395 -9.38 18.99 12.18
C PHE A 395 -8.52 18.93 13.44
N VAL A 396 -9.07 19.29 14.61
CA VAL A 396 -8.35 19.22 15.89
C VAL A 396 -7.96 17.79 16.24
N ARG A 397 -8.83 16.81 15.98
CA ARG A 397 -8.56 15.39 16.25
C ARG A 397 -7.37 14.88 15.43
N TYR A 398 -7.34 15.16 14.13
CA TYR A 398 -6.23 14.75 13.27
C TYR A 398 -4.97 15.58 13.53
N LEU A 399 -5.10 16.86 13.89
CA LEU A 399 -3.96 17.69 14.25
C LEU A 399 -3.22 17.13 15.46
N ASN A 400 -3.93 16.66 16.49
CA ASN A 400 -3.30 16.02 17.65
C ASN A 400 -2.52 14.74 17.26
N GLN A 401 -3.01 13.97 16.28
CA GLN A 401 -2.30 12.79 15.77
C GLN A 401 -1.05 13.14 14.97
N VAL A 402 -1.08 14.23 14.20
CA VAL A 402 0.06 14.72 13.41
C VAL A 402 1.09 15.43 14.29
N ALA A 403 0.65 16.11 15.35
CA ALA A 403 1.53 16.82 16.29
C ALA A 403 2.23 15.87 17.27
N LEU A 404 1.62 14.75 17.65
CA LEU A 404 2.18 13.85 18.67
C LEU A 404 3.59 13.33 18.32
N PRO A 405 3.90 12.81 17.11
CA PRO A 405 5.25 12.36 16.74
C PRO A 405 6.32 13.44 16.87
N VAL A 406 5.92 14.68 16.60
CA VAL A 406 6.77 15.88 16.60
C VAL A 406 6.93 16.41 18.03
N GLN A 407 5.92 16.24 18.89
CA GLN A 407 5.94 16.57 20.33
C GLN A 407 6.71 15.57 21.20
N LYS A 408 6.73 14.27 20.83
CA LYS A 408 7.41 13.20 21.58
C LYS A 408 8.85 13.54 22.04
N PRO A 409 9.75 14.00 21.17
CA PRO A 409 11.11 14.33 21.60
C PRO A 409 11.17 15.49 22.59
N VAL A 410 10.21 16.41 22.57
CA VAL A 410 10.11 17.51 23.54
C VAL A 410 9.53 16.98 24.86
N LEU A 411 8.45 16.18 24.82
CA LEU A 411 7.84 15.58 26.00
C LEU A 411 8.85 14.75 26.80
N GLU A 412 9.63 13.89 26.12
CA GLU A 412 10.64 13.04 26.77
C GLU A 412 11.76 13.85 27.43
N ARG A 413 12.19 14.96 26.83
CA ARG A 413 13.21 15.86 27.40
C ARG A 413 12.75 16.56 28.66
N TRP A 414 11.48 16.98 28.68
CA TRP A 414 10.86 17.64 29.82
C TRP A 414 10.25 16.65 30.83
N GLY A 415 10.44 15.35 30.60
CA GLY A 415 10.01 14.28 31.48
C GLY A 415 8.51 14.01 31.47
N PHE A 416 7.76 14.52 30.50
CA PHE A 416 6.37 14.13 30.27
C PHE A 416 6.29 12.78 29.56
N GLU A 417 5.18 12.06 29.74
CA GLU A 417 4.96 10.83 28.98
C GLU A 417 4.78 11.12 27.48
N ALA A 418 5.38 10.29 26.62
CA ALA A 418 5.29 10.39 25.16
C ALA A 418 3.93 9.92 24.61
N THR A 419 2.85 10.28 25.29
CA THR A 419 1.46 9.85 25.08
C THR A 419 0.52 11.07 25.04
N GLU A 420 -0.72 10.88 24.60
CA GLU A 420 -1.75 11.95 24.63
C GLU A 420 -2.02 12.46 26.06
N VAL A 421 -1.82 11.59 27.06
CA VAL A 421 -1.91 11.94 28.49
C VAL A 421 -0.80 12.91 28.87
N GLY A 422 0.46 12.62 28.50
CA GLY A 422 1.59 13.52 28.77
C GLY A 422 1.50 14.86 28.02
N VAL A 423 0.91 14.88 26.81
CA VAL A 423 0.57 16.14 26.12
C VAL A 423 -0.43 16.96 26.93
N THR A 424 -1.44 16.31 27.53
CA THR A 424 -2.44 16.98 28.35
C THR A 424 -1.85 17.50 29.67
N GLU A 425 -0.94 16.75 30.28
CA GLU A 425 -0.19 17.20 31.46
C GLU A 425 0.71 18.40 31.15
N MET A 426 1.45 18.34 30.04
CA MET A 426 2.27 19.45 29.54
C MET A 426 1.42 20.72 29.32
N ARG A 427 0.24 20.57 28.73
CA ARG A 427 -0.72 21.66 28.50
C ARG A 427 -1.17 22.32 29.80
N LYS A 428 -1.54 21.52 30.81
CA LYS A 428 -1.90 22.02 32.15
C LYS A 428 -0.72 22.71 32.85
N ALA A 429 0.50 22.20 32.68
CA ALA A 429 1.69 22.82 33.27
C ALA A 429 2.01 24.19 32.62
N ILE A 430 1.76 24.36 31.33
CA ILE A 430 1.86 25.67 30.64
C ILE A 430 0.73 26.61 31.09
N GLN A 431 -0.47 26.08 31.35
CA GLN A 431 -1.62 26.85 31.84
C GLN A 431 -1.32 27.57 33.16
N ASP A 432 -0.66 26.88 34.09
CA ASP A 432 -0.38 27.39 35.43
C ASP A 432 0.38 28.72 35.42
N HIS A 433 1.21 28.96 34.40
CA HIS A 433 2.00 30.18 34.26
C HIS A 433 1.45 31.16 33.22
N THR A 434 0.52 30.75 32.37
CA THR A 434 -0.06 31.61 31.32
C THR A 434 -1.38 32.27 31.71
N VAL A 435 -1.99 31.85 32.84
CA VAL A 435 -3.21 32.46 33.40
C VAL A 435 -2.92 33.76 34.19
N GLY A 436 -1.69 33.96 34.70
CA GLY A 436 -1.26 35.16 35.45
C GLY A 436 -1.03 36.43 34.60
N ASP A 437 -0.49 37.50 35.18
CA ASP A 437 -0.33 38.82 34.52
C ASP A 437 0.86 38.94 33.54
N ASP A 438 1.57 37.84 33.26
CA ASP A 438 2.76 37.85 32.41
C ASP A 438 2.44 37.97 30.91
N ALA A 439 2.38 39.21 30.45
CA ALA A 439 2.11 39.57 29.06
C ALA A 439 3.13 38.98 28.07
N LYS A 440 4.38 38.76 28.49
CA LYS A 440 5.45 38.16 27.67
C LYS A 440 5.17 36.68 27.41
N LEU A 441 4.88 35.91 28.46
CA LEU A 441 4.61 34.48 28.37
C LEU A 441 3.33 34.21 27.57
N LYS A 442 2.30 35.04 27.75
CA LYS A 442 1.05 35.00 26.96
C LYS A 442 1.29 35.17 25.46
N ARG A 443 2.11 36.16 25.06
CA ARG A 443 2.45 36.38 23.65
C ARG A 443 3.19 35.19 23.06
N GLN A 444 4.09 34.60 23.82
CA GLN A 444 4.87 33.44 23.39
C GLN A 444 4.00 32.19 23.25
N ALA A 445 3.12 31.92 24.22
CA ALA A 445 2.14 30.84 24.13
C ALA A 445 1.20 31.00 22.91
N GLN A 446 0.82 32.24 22.57
CA GLN A 446 0.05 32.53 21.35
C GLN A 446 0.86 32.27 20.07
N ALA A 447 2.15 32.61 20.04
CA ALA A 447 3.02 32.31 18.91
C ALA A 447 3.17 30.79 18.69
N THR A 448 3.43 30.04 19.76
CA THR A 448 3.48 28.56 19.73
C THR A 448 2.16 27.96 19.27
N THR A 449 1.02 28.49 19.74
CA THR A 449 -0.31 28.04 19.31
C THR A 449 -0.54 28.33 17.82
N ARG A 450 -0.15 29.51 17.34
CA ARG A 450 -0.26 29.86 15.93
C ARG A 450 0.62 28.96 15.06
N ALA A 451 1.80 28.57 15.54
CA ALA A 451 2.67 27.62 14.86
C ALA A 451 2.04 26.21 14.77
N LEU A 452 1.33 25.78 15.82
CA LEU A 452 0.63 24.49 15.86
C LEU A 452 -0.57 24.43 14.90
N TYR A 453 -1.43 25.46 14.90
CA TYR A 453 -2.68 25.46 14.14
C TYR A 453 -2.55 26.06 12.72
N GLY A 454 -1.48 26.78 12.43
CA GLY A 454 -1.22 27.37 11.12
C GLY A 454 -2.33 28.31 10.65
N GLU A 455 -2.80 28.13 9.41
CA GLU A 455 -3.84 28.94 8.76
C GLU A 455 -5.21 28.82 9.45
N MET A 456 -5.45 27.71 10.18
CA MET A 456 -6.70 27.45 10.91
C MET A 456 -6.76 28.13 12.28
N TYR A 457 -5.69 28.80 12.72
CA TYR A 457 -5.62 29.48 14.02
C TYR A 457 -6.78 30.45 14.25
N ASN A 458 -7.11 31.27 13.25
CA ASN A 458 -8.19 32.26 13.37
C ASN A 458 -9.60 31.63 13.36
N ALA A 459 -9.76 30.52 12.65
CA ALA A 459 -11.03 29.81 12.55
C ALA A 459 -11.39 29.13 13.88
N VAL A 460 -10.39 28.50 14.52
CA VAL A 460 -10.54 27.87 15.85
C VAL A 460 -10.75 28.94 16.93
N ARG A 461 -10.03 30.07 16.86
CA ARG A 461 -10.18 31.20 17.80
C ARG A 461 -11.55 31.91 17.71
N GLY A 462 -12.09 32.09 16.50
CA GLY A 462 -13.33 32.84 16.29
C GLY A 462 -14.59 32.17 16.86
N LYS A 463 -14.59 30.84 17.03
CA LYS A 463 -15.69 30.09 17.65
C LYS A 463 -15.65 30.21 19.18
N THR A 464 -14.45 30.12 19.76
CA THR A 464 -14.22 30.29 21.21
C THR A 464 -14.56 31.70 21.72
N ASP A 465 -14.34 32.75 20.92
CA ASP A 465 -14.71 34.13 21.30
C ASP A 465 -16.24 34.35 21.20
N ARG A 466 -16.93 33.67 20.29
CA ARG A 466 -18.41 33.70 20.15
C ARG A 466 -19.13 32.95 21.27
N GLU A 467 -18.59 31.83 21.73
CA GLU A 467 -19.19 31.02 22.80
C GLU A 467 -18.98 31.63 24.20
N ARG A 468 -18.00 32.53 24.38
CA ARG A 468 -17.71 33.20 25.67
C ARG A 468 -18.27 34.62 25.84
N GLY A 469 -18.90 35.20 24.81
CA GLY A 469 -19.50 36.54 24.89
C GLY A 469 -18.53 37.66 25.34
N ALA A 470 -17.23 37.53 25.09
CA ALA A 470 -16.22 38.47 25.59
C ALA A 470 -15.88 39.57 24.56
N PRO A 471 -15.69 40.83 24.98
CA PRO A 471 -15.26 41.91 24.09
C PRO A 471 -13.81 41.69 23.63
N THR A 472 -13.53 42.16 22.42
CA THR A 472 -12.35 41.91 21.57
C THR A 472 -10.97 42.32 22.13
N SER A 473 -10.85 42.65 23.41
CA SER A 473 -9.61 43.11 24.04
C SER A 473 -9.23 42.44 25.38
N ALA A 474 -9.97 41.43 25.86
CA ALA A 474 -9.61 40.70 27.08
C ALA A 474 -8.77 39.45 26.81
N SER A 475 -7.78 39.22 27.69
CA SER A 475 -6.72 38.21 27.63
C SER A 475 -7.17 36.80 27.24
N PHE A 476 -6.69 36.33 26.08
CA PHE A 476 -6.93 34.98 25.57
C PHE A 476 -5.86 34.00 26.07
N VAL A 477 -6.28 32.99 26.84
CA VAL A 477 -5.61 31.71 27.02
C VAL A 477 -6.30 30.71 26.07
N PRO A 478 -5.60 30.11 25.09
CA PRO A 478 -6.22 29.24 24.09
C PRO A 478 -6.90 28.00 24.70
N ASP A 479 -7.98 27.49 24.09
CA ASP A 479 -8.79 26.38 24.64
C ASP A 479 -8.11 25.00 24.71
N TRP A 480 -6.86 24.88 24.29
CA TRP A 480 -6.03 23.72 24.66
C TRP A 480 -5.41 23.85 26.07
N VAL A 481 -5.71 24.96 26.75
CA VAL A 481 -5.19 25.44 28.03
C VAL A 481 -6.37 25.94 28.88
N SER A 482 -7.58 25.41 28.69
CA SER A 482 -8.77 25.73 29.51
C SER A 482 -9.59 24.45 29.73
N SER A 483 -9.84 24.12 30.99
CA SER A 483 -10.41 22.85 31.44
C SER A 483 -11.94 22.75 31.29
N THR A 484 -12.58 23.63 30.53
CA THR A 484 -14.05 23.78 30.55
C THR A 484 -14.83 23.04 29.47
N TRP A 485 -14.20 22.31 28.55
CA TRP A 485 -14.93 21.58 27.50
C TRP A 485 -15.32 20.13 27.85
N ILE A 486 -15.01 19.66 29.05
CA ILE A 486 -15.28 18.28 29.46
C ILE A 486 -16.46 18.18 30.46
N ALA A 487 -17.09 19.29 30.85
CA ALA A 487 -18.05 19.30 31.97
C ALA A 487 -19.55 19.48 31.63
N ASP A 488 -20.01 19.43 30.37
CA ASP A 488 -21.44 19.63 30.02
C ASP A 488 -22.14 18.39 29.44
N GLY A 489 -21.74 17.19 29.87
CA GLY A 489 -22.50 15.96 29.66
C GLY A 489 -23.39 15.54 30.84
N SER A 490 -23.23 16.16 32.01
CA SER A 490 -23.86 15.69 33.27
C SER A 490 -24.84 16.69 33.91
N ARG A 491 -25.04 17.88 33.33
CA ARG A 491 -26.03 18.85 33.83
C ARG A 491 -27.45 18.69 33.24
N ALA A 492 -27.64 17.81 32.26
CA ALA A 492 -28.95 17.57 31.64
C ALA A 492 -29.81 16.48 32.33
N LEU A 493 -29.39 15.92 33.47
CA LEU A 493 -30.15 14.86 34.17
C LEU A 493 -30.51 15.16 35.63
N HIS A 494 -30.32 16.39 36.11
CA HIS A 494 -30.72 16.77 37.48
C HIS A 494 -31.84 17.83 37.58
N GLU A 495 -32.40 18.30 36.44
CA GLU A 495 -33.56 19.22 36.42
C GLU A 495 -34.83 18.63 35.76
N LEU A 496 -34.99 17.30 35.80
CA LEU A 496 -36.27 16.62 35.50
C LEU A 496 -36.76 15.73 36.65
N SER A 497 -36.50 16.16 37.88
CA SER A 497 -37.12 15.61 39.09
C SER A 497 -37.20 16.70 40.17
N CYS A 498 -38.04 17.71 39.95
CA CYS A 498 -38.83 18.39 40.97
C CYS A 498 -39.93 19.21 40.30
#